data_AF-A0ABD2B2B0-F1
#
_entry.id   AF-A0ABD2B2B0-F1
#
_cell.length_a   1.000
_cell.length_b   1.000
_cell.length_c   1.000
_cell.angle_alpha   90.00
_cell.angle_beta   90.00
_cell.angle_gamma   90.00
#
_symmetry.space_group_name_H-M   'P 1'
#
loop_
_entity.id
_entity.type
_entity.pdbx_description
1 polymer ?
#
loop_
_entity_poly.entity_id
_entity_poly.type
_entity_poly.pdbx_seq_one_letter_code
_entity_poly.pdbx_strand_id
1 'polypeptide(L)'
;MTPIALQRSHINSSTVSCVTVEVEEHTQCKCACEVMSYHCNSNQRYVKRDCECKCINDKEKEECMKKSNMIWDPENCKCMCNKMEETCSSDLKWIREECA
;
A
#
# COMPACT_ATOMS: atom_id res chain seq x y z
N MET A 1 15.90 -23.94 0.60
CA MET A 1 14.77 -24.73 1.10
C MET A 1 15.34 -25.86 1.93
N THR A 2 14.75 -26.07 3.08
CA THR A 2 15.31 -26.91 4.14
C THR A 2 14.24 -27.92 4.55
N PRO A 3 14.55 -29.23 4.48
CA PRO A 3 13.59 -30.27 4.81
C PRO A 3 13.40 -30.35 6.32
N ILE A 4 12.17 -30.17 6.77
CA ILE A 4 11.79 -30.32 8.18
C ILE A 4 10.86 -31.52 8.31
N ALA A 5 11.23 -32.45 9.19
CA ALA A 5 10.39 -33.59 9.56
C ALA A 5 9.35 -33.15 10.60
N LEU A 6 8.07 -33.34 10.30
CA LEU A 6 6.95 -33.00 11.16
C LEU A 6 6.10 -34.23 11.44
N GLN A 7 5.57 -34.30 12.66
CA GLN A 7 4.51 -35.23 13.02
C GLN A 7 3.16 -34.60 12.65
N ARG A 8 2.46 -35.21 11.70
CA ARG A 8 1.13 -34.79 11.25
C ARG A 8 0.07 -35.66 11.91
N SER A 9 -0.76 -35.04 12.75
CA SER A 9 -1.96 -35.64 13.33
C SER A 9 -3.20 -35.24 12.52
N HIS A 10 -4.18 -36.14 12.47
CA HIS A 10 -5.47 -35.88 11.84
C HIS A 10 -6.50 -35.57 12.94
N ILE A 11 -7.19 -34.43 12.85
CA ILE A 11 -8.06 -33.89 13.92
C ILE A 11 -9.15 -34.90 14.37
N ASN A 12 -9.60 -35.78 13.46
CA ASN A 12 -10.64 -36.79 13.71
C ASN A 12 -10.15 -38.24 13.56
N SER A 13 -8.82 -38.47 13.57
CA SER A 13 -8.25 -39.81 13.44
C SER A 13 -6.99 -39.93 14.30
N SER A 14 -6.91 -40.99 15.11
CA SER A 14 -5.73 -41.30 15.92
C SER A 14 -4.50 -41.70 15.10
N THR A 15 -4.61 -41.70 13.76
CA THR A 15 -3.50 -41.95 12.86
C THR A 15 -2.52 -40.78 12.85
N VAL A 16 -1.29 -41.07 13.22
CA VAL A 16 -0.14 -40.16 13.16
C VAL A 16 0.69 -40.55 11.93
N SER A 17 1.09 -39.56 11.13
CA SER A 17 2.06 -39.77 10.04
C SER A 17 3.25 -38.82 10.17
N CYS A 18 4.45 -39.29 9.86
CA CYS A 18 5.62 -38.43 9.73
C CYS A 18 5.70 -37.93 8.29
N VAL A 19 5.89 -36.63 8.10
CA VAL A 19 6.08 -36.02 6.79
C VAL A 19 7.30 -35.13 6.78
N THR A 20 7.95 -35.04 5.63
CA THR A 20 8.98 -34.04 5.38
C THR A 20 8.36 -32.93 4.56
N VAL A 21 8.54 -31.69 5.00
CA VAL A 21 8.10 -30.49 4.26
C VAL A 21 9.31 -29.62 3.96
N GLU A 22 9.35 -29.07 2.75
CA GLU A 22 10.35 -28.10 2.35
C GLU A 22 9.94 -26.72 2.87
N VAL A 23 10.81 -26.10 3.66
CA VAL A 23 10.58 -24.77 4.21
C VAL A 23 11.61 -23.81 3.63
N GLU A 24 11.20 -22.57 3.37
CA GLU A 24 12.13 -21.52 2.96
C GLU A 24 13.12 -21.21 4.09
N GLU A 25 14.41 -21.15 3.76
CA GLU A 25 15.46 -20.74 4.68
C GLU A 25 16.25 -19.60 4.03
N HIS A 26 16.27 -18.45 4.70
CA HIS A 26 17.12 -17.33 4.30
C HIS A 26 18.56 -17.59 4.73
N THR A 27 19.48 -17.71 3.78
CA THR A 27 20.90 -17.95 4.07
C THR A 27 21.69 -16.67 4.32
N GLN A 28 21.17 -15.52 3.86
CA GLN A 28 21.81 -14.21 3.98
C GLN A 28 20.74 -13.10 4.00
N CYS A 29 21.09 -11.98 4.64
CA CYS A 29 20.26 -10.79 4.70
C CYS A 29 20.99 -9.60 4.11
N LYS A 30 20.24 -8.64 3.56
CA LYS A 30 20.73 -7.32 3.17
C LYS A 30 19.73 -6.25 3.57
N CYS A 31 20.21 -5.04 3.82
CA CYS A 31 19.34 -3.89 3.94
C CYS A 31 18.69 -3.60 2.58
N ALA A 32 17.37 -3.46 2.58
CA ALA A 32 16.58 -3.05 1.43
C ALA A 32 15.52 -2.05 1.90
N CYS A 33 14.94 -1.30 0.95
CA CYS A 33 13.81 -0.44 1.25
C CYS A 33 12.57 -1.28 1.56
N GLU A 34 11.81 -0.88 2.58
CA GLU A 34 10.50 -1.44 2.88
C GLU A 34 9.49 -1.12 1.76
N VAL A 35 9.49 0.13 1.28
CA VAL A 35 8.77 0.52 0.09
C VAL A 35 9.55 0.10 -1.15
N MET A 36 8.89 -0.60 -2.07
CA MET A 36 9.42 -1.06 -3.34
C MET A 36 8.56 -0.54 -4.48
N SER A 37 9.04 -0.71 -5.72
CA SER A 37 8.35 -0.17 -6.89
C SER A 37 6.91 -0.67 -7.07
N TYR A 38 6.61 -1.90 -6.65
CA TYR A 38 5.27 -2.46 -6.75
C TYR A 38 4.30 -1.95 -5.67
N HIS A 39 4.78 -1.23 -4.66
CA HIS A 39 3.94 -0.52 -3.69
C HIS A 39 3.44 0.82 -4.24
N CYS A 40 4.06 1.37 -5.28
CA CYS A 40 3.63 2.64 -5.88
C CYS A 40 2.42 2.43 -6.80
N ASN A 41 1.48 3.38 -6.77
CA ASN A 41 0.35 3.38 -7.71
C ASN A 41 0.75 3.98 -9.07
N SER A 42 -0.19 4.02 -10.02
CA SER A 42 0.03 4.53 -11.38
C SER A 42 0.42 6.01 -11.48
N ASN A 43 0.16 6.80 -10.44
CA ASN A 43 0.46 8.24 -10.39
C ASN A 43 1.79 8.53 -9.66
N GLN A 44 2.51 7.49 -9.27
CA GLN A 44 3.74 7.58 -8.51
C GLN A 44 4.90 6.93 -9.27
N ARG A 45 6.10 7.44 -8.99
CA ARG A 45 7.36 6.80 -9.39
C ARG A 45 8.15 6.43 -8.15
N TYR A 46 8.68 5.22 -8.14
CA TYR A 46 9.56 4.78 -7.07
C TYR A 46 10.93 5.45 -7.17
N VAL A 47 11.36 6.09 -6.10
CA VAL A 47 12.67 6.73 -5.99
C VAL A 47 13.54 5.89 -5.06
N LYS A 48 14.31 4.96 -5.65
CA LYS A 48 15.17 4.00 -4.92
C LYS A 48 16.15 4.66 -3.95
N ARG A 49 16.65 5.86 -4.26
CA ARG A 49 17.58 6.60 -3.39
C ARG A 49 16.93 6.95 -2.05
N ASP A 50 15.64 7.26 -2.07
CA ASP A 50 14.90 7.83 -0.95
C ASP A 50 13.96 6.77 -0.31
N CYS A 51 13.95 5.53 -0.84
CA CYS A 51 13.07 4.45 -0.43
C CYS A 51 11.58 4.86 -0.38
N GLU A 52 11.10 5.65 -1.34
CA GLU A 52 9.73 6.19 -1.32
C GLU A 52 9.08 6.29 -2.72
N CYS A 53 7.76 6.37 -2.74
CA CYS A 53 6.98 6.67 -3.93
C CYS A 53 6.75 8.18 -4.03
N LYS A 54 7.21 8.82 -5.12
CA LYS A 54 6.96 10.24 -5.39
C LYS A 54 5.91 10.43 -6.46
N CYS A 55 4.99 11.35 -6.25
CA CYS A 55 4.03 11.76 -7.26
C CYS A 55 4.73 12.28 -8.52
N ILE A 56 4.15 12.00 -9.69
CA ILE A 56 4.70 12.45 -10.98
C ILE A 56 4.07 13.76 -11.47
N ASN A 57 2.93 14.15 -10.90
CA ASN A 57 2.13 15.32 -11.27
C ASN A 57 2.47 16.55 -10.42
N ASP A 58 3.75 16.95 -10.42
CA ASP A 58 4.24 18.10 -9.63
C ASP A 58 3.50 19.41 -9.93
N LYS A 59 3.11 19.63 -11.19
CA LYS A 59 2.34 20.82 -11.60
C LYS A 59 0.96 20.88 -10.92
N GLU A 60 0.26 19.75 -10.86
CA GLU A 60 -1.05 19.66 -10.21
C GLU A 60 -0.91 19.92 -8.70
N LYS A 61 0.14 19.37 -8.08
CA LYS A 61 0.48 19.65 -6.69
C LYS A 61 0.70 21.15 -6.45
N GLU A 62 1.49 21.82 -7.28
CA GLU A 62 1.72 23.26 -7.16
C GLU A 62 0.43 24.08 -7.31
N GLU A 63 -0.44 23.71 -8.26
CA GLU A 63 -1.73 24.36 -8.44
C GLU A 63 -2.67 24.11 -7.24
N CYS A 64 -2.64 22.90 -6.67
CA CYS A 64 -3.38 22.54 -5.48
C CYS A 64 -2.98 23.40 -4.27
N MET A 65 -1.67 23.53 -4.04
CA MET A 65 -1.12 24.28 -2.92
C MET A 65 -1.41 25.80 -2.97
N LYS A 66 -1.84 26.32 -4.12
CA LYS A 66 -2.28 27.72 -4.26
C LYS A 66 -3.72 27.93 -3.79
N LYS A 67 -4.53 26.87 -3.69
CA LYS A 67 -5.94 26.93 -3.27
C LYS A 67 -6.02 26.76 -1.74
N SER A 68 -6.66 27.70 -1.05
CA SER A 68 -6.73 27.70 0.42
C SER A 68 -7.66 26.63 1.01
N ASN A 69 -8.63 26.14 0.23
CA ASN A 69 -9.63 25.14 0.64
C ASN A 69 -9.26 23.71 0.23
N MET A 70 -8.07 23.51 -0.34
CA MET A 70 -7.60 22.23 -0.84
C MET A 70 -6.34 21.78 -0.10
N ILE A 71 -6.11 20.47 -0.09
CA ILE A 71 -4.92 19.81 0.46
C ILE A 71 -4.43 18.76 -0.52
N TRP A 72 -3.11 18.62 -0.63
CA TRP A 72 -2.48 17.59 -1.44
C TRP A 72 -2.43 16.26 -0.70
N ASP A 73 -2.99 15.21 -1.29
CA ASP A 73 -2.84 13.84 -0.83
C ASP A 73 -1.61 13.18 -1.51
N PRO A 74 -0.50 12.94 -0.77
CA PRO A 74 0.70 12.32 -1.32
C PRO A 74 0.54 10.82 -1.61
N GLU A 75 -0.43 10.14 -0.99
CA GLU A 75 -0.63 8.70 -1.19
C GLU A 75 -1.32 8.42 -2.52
N ASN A 76 -2.34 9.22 -2.88
CA ASN A 76 -3.06 9.08 -4.14
C ASN A 76 -2.58 10.04 -5.24
N CYS A 77 -1.72 10.99 -4.89
CA CYS A 77 -1.25 12.06 -5.77
C CYS A 77 -2.38 12.88 -6.37
N LYS A 78 -3.28 13.34 -5.49
CA LYS A 78 -4.47 14.10 -5.87
C LYS A 78 -4.65 15.33 -4.98
N CYS A 79 -5.26 16.35 -5.56
CA CYS A 79 -5.76 17.49 -4.80
C CYS A 79 -7.14 17.19 -4.24
N MET A 80 -7.34 17.36 -2.93
CA MET A 80 -8.57 17.01 -2.23
C MET A 80 -9.07 18.14 -1.33
N CYS A 81 -10.35 18.16 -1.02
CA CYS A 81 -10.90 19.12 -0.07
C CYS A 81 -10.32 18.98 1.32
N ASN A 82 -9.94 20.13 1.89
CA ASN A 82 -9.60 20.24 3.31
C ASN A 82 -10.88 20.37 4.17
N LYS A 83 -11.89 19.54 3.88
CA LYS A 83 -13.14 19.43 4.61
C LYS A 83 -13.45 17.95 4.76
N MET A 84 -14.08 17.59 5.88
CA MET A 84 -14.63 16.25 6.04
C MET A 84 -15.76 16.04 5.03
N GLU A 85 -16.00 14.78 4.70
CA GLU A 85 -17.10 14.39 3.82
C GLU A 85 -18.43 14.84 4.41
N GLU A 86 -19.19 15.61 3.62
CA GLU A 86 -20.49 16.14 4.01
C GLU A 86 -21.61 15.22 3.49
N THR A 87 -22.67 15.07 4.30
CA THR A 87 -23.89 14.41 3.84
C THR A 87 -24.61 15.32 2.85
N CYS A 88 -24.62 14.92 1.58
CA CYS A 88 -25.35 15.63 0.56
C CYS A 88 -26.85 15.25 0.55
N SER A 89 -27.69 16.12 -0.01
CA SER A 89 -29.12 15.83 -0.28
C SER A 89 -29.27 14.61 -1.19
N SER A 90 -30.47 14.02 -1.25
CA SER A 90 -30.80 12.71 -1.84
C SER A 90 -30.18 12.38 -3.21
N ASP A 91 -29.93 13.39 -4.05
CA ASP A 91 -29.43 13.22 -5.41
C ASP A 91 -27.99 13.74 -5.63
N LEU A 92 -27.34 14.23 -4.57
CA LEU A 92 -26.00 14.80 -4.62
C LEU A 92 -24.97 13.85 -3.99
N LYS A 93 -23.71 13.95 -4.45
CA LYS A 93 -22.58 13.19 -3.91
C LYS A 93 -21.44 14.13 -3.59
N TRP A 94 -20.73 13.83 -2.51
CA TRP A 94 -19.50 14.52 -2.16
C TRP A 94 -18.38 14.16 -3.13
N ILE A 95 -17.83 15.16 -3.82
CA ILE A 95 -16.69 15.01 -4.73
C ILE A 95 -15.47 15.61 -4.04
N ARG A 96 -14.52 14.77 -3.64
CA ARG A 96 -13.34 15.24 -2.88
C ARG A 96 -12.42 16.13 -3.71
N GLU A 97 -12.44 16.01 -5.03
CA GLU A 97 -11.63 16.80 -5.95
C GLU A 97 -12.20 18.21 -6.27
N GLU A 98 -13.45 18.50 -5.90
CA GLU A 98 -14.14 19.75 -6.21
C GLU A 98 -14.72 20.40 -4.95
N CYS A 99 -14.00 21.37 -4.38
CA CYS A 99 -14.48 22.12 -3.22
C CYS A 99 -15.14 23.42 -3.64
N ALA A 100 -16.38 23.59 -3.19
CA ALA A 100 -17.07 24.88 -3.15
C ALA A 100 -16.72 25.67 -1.87
#